data_AF-A0A844D671-F1
#
_entry.id   AF-A0A844D671-F1
#
_cell.length_a   1.000
_cell.length_b   1.000
_cell.length_c   1.000
_cell.angle_alpha   90.00
_cell.angle_beta   90.00
_cell.angle_gamma   90.00
#
_symmetry.space_group_name_H-M   'P 1'
#
loop_
_entity.id
_entity.type
_entity.pdbx_description
1 polymer ?
#
loop_
_entity_poly.entity_id
_entity_poly.type
_entity_poly.pdbx_seq_one_letter_code
_entity_poly.pdbx_strand_id
1 'polypeptide(L)'
;MITLPNTHIRVLAPVPALDYYDSQSINLPHPVRPLEAWALAMADPQPLMQLAFRIRDAISSCFGVKKIGGFSGKTVTNVEPGDHLDFFLVEYIDQTALVLTERDRHLDVMTCISCDGPTVSITSSVRIHNWFGRAYMIPVGIAHKWIVHGTLKRLASKLSPKT
;
A
#
# COMPACT_ATOMS: atom_id res chain seq x y z
N MET A 1 13.73 -0.29 -7.73
CA MET A 1 13.31 0.51 -6.56
C MET A 1 14.31 1.64 -6.37
N ILE A 2 13.83 2.87 -6.14
CA ILE A 2 14.64 4.07 -5.91
C ILE A 2 14.15 4.74 -4.64
N THR A 3 15.06 5.16 -3.77
CA THR A 3 14.73 6.00 -2.61
C THR A 3 14.69 7.47 -3.03
N LEU A 4 13.64 8.19 -2.70
CA LEU A 4 13.54 9.62 -3.01
C LEU A 4 14.49 10.44 -2.11
N PRO A 5 15.16 11.48 -2.64
CA PRO A 5 16.14 12.25 -1.88
C PRO A 5 15.58 12.82 -0.57
N ASN A 6 16.35 12.71 0.52
CA ASN A 6 16.00 13.23 1.85
C ASN A 6 14.68 12.68 2.43
N THR A 7 14.28 11.46 2.04
CA THR A 7 13.09 10.78 2.57
C THR A 7 13.37 9.29 2.77
N HIS A 8 12.48 8.62 3.49
CA HIS A 8 12.43 7.15 3.55
C HIS A 8 11.53 6.54 2.45
N ILE A 9 10.97 7.38 1.57
CA ILE A 9 10.02 6.96 0.53
C ILE A 9 10.77 6.23 -0.58
N ARG A 10 10.22 5.08 -0.98
CA ARG A 10 10.75 4.25 -2.08
C ARG A 10 9.70 4.09 -3.18
N VAL A 11 10.15 4.16 -4.43
CA VAL A 11 9.30 4.10 -5.63
C VAL A 11 9.86 3.13 -6.68
N LEU A 12 9.02 2.65 -7.60
CA LEU A 12 9.42 1.70 -8.65
C LEU A 12 10.52 2.25 -9.57
N ALA A 13 10.33 3.50 -10.00
CA ALA A 13 11.14 4.22 -10.98
C ALA A 13 11.12 5.73 -10.63
N PRO A 14 11.94 6.57 -11.29
CA PRO A 14 11.89 8.01 -11.07
C PRO A 14 10.47 8.55 -11.30
N VAL A 15 10.00 9.51 -10.49
CA VAL A 15 8.60 9.98 -10.52
C VAL A 15 8.10 10.38 -11.93
N PRO A 16 8.89 11.08 -12.78
CA PRO A 16 8.47 11.40 -14.15
C PRO A 16 8.30 10.18 -15.06
N ALA A 17 8.89 9.04 -14.68
CA ALA A 17 8.81 7.76 -15.36
C ALA A 17 7.84 6.81 -14.63
N LEU A 18 6.82 7.32 -13.93
CA LEU A 18 5.70 6.53 -13.40
C LEU A 18 4.43 6.88 -14.17
N ASP A 19 3.55 5.89 -14.38
CA ASP A 19 2.22 6.14 -14.97
C ASP A 19 1.22 6.60 -13.92
N TYR A 20 1.49 6.28 -12.66
CA TYR A 20 0.73 6.78 -11.51
C TYR A 20 1.68 6.95 -10.32
N TYR A 21 1.48 8.05 -9.61
CA TYR A 21 2.16 8.38 -8.37
C TYR A 21 1.15 9.05 -7.44
N ASP A 22 1.02 8.53 -6.24
CA ASP A 22 0.24 9.13 -5.16
C ASP A 22 1.04 9.03 -3.87
N SER A 23 1.12 10.12 -3.12
CA SER A 23 1.80 10.14 -1.83
C SER A 23 0.99 10.99 -0.88
N GLN A 24 0.58 10.38 0.23
CA GLN A 24 -0.23 11.04 1.25
C GLN A 24 0.39 10.81 2.61
N SER A 25 0.32 11.82 3.47
CA SER A 25 0.99 11.81 4.77
C SER A 25 0.08 12.39 5.85
N ILE A 26 0.25 11.91 7.08
CA ILE A 26 -0.40 12.45 8.28
C ILE A 26 0.54 12.38 9.48
N ASN A 27 0.39 13.33 10.40
CA ASN A 27 1.05 13.26 11.71
C ASN A 27 0.19 12.44 12.67
N LEU A 28 0.80 11.43 13.28
CA LEU A 28 0.18 10.61 14.32
C LEU A 28 0.46 11.20 15.71
N PRO A 29 -0.37 10.90 16.72
CA PRO A 29 -0.17 11.34 18.10
C PRO A 29 1.14 10.85 18.72
N HIS A 30 1.64 9.70 18.27
CA HIS A 30 2.96 9.17 18.63
C HIS A 30 3.56 8.41 17.44
N PRO A 31 4.90 8.28 17.38
CA PRO A 31 5.56 7.47 16.37
C PRO A 31 5.08 6.02 16.38
N VAL A 32 5.04 5.40 15.20
CA VAL A 32 4.76 3.98 15.00
C VAL A 32 5.77 3.40 14.01
N ARG A 33 5.94 2.08 14.02
CA ARG A 33 6.78 1.40 13.02
C ARG A 33 6.00 1.18 11.71
N PRO A 34 6.67 1.08 10.55
CA PRO A 34 5.99 0.86 9.26
C PRO A 34 5.10 -0.40 9.24
N LEU A 35 5.58 -1.51 9.79
CA LEU A 35 4.81 -2.75 9.89
C LEU A 35 3.60 -2.62 10.83
N GLU A 36 3.75 -1.85 11.90
CA GLU A 36 2.64 -1.56 12.83
C GLU A 36 1.59 -0.68 12.16
N ALA A 37 2.01 0.36 11.43
CA ALA A 37 1.12 1.21 10.63
C ALA A 37 0.35 0.37 9.59
N TRP A 38 1.02 -0.57 8.91
CA TRP A 38 0.36 -1.54 8.04
C TRP A 38 -0.66 -2.39 8.82
N ALA A 39 -0.25 -3.05 9.90
CA ALA A 39 -1.14 -3.91 10.68
C ALA A 39 -2.39 -3.16 11.18
N LEU A 40 -2.24 -1.93 11.67
CA LEU A 40 -3.34 -1.08 12.13
C LEU A 40 -4.26 -0.64 10.98
N ALA A 41 -3.69 -0.32 9.82
CA ALA A 41 -4.44 -0.01 8.61
C ALA A 41 -5.28 -1.21 8.13
N MET A 42 -4.72 -2.41 8.22
CA MET A 42 -5.34 -3.65 7.72
C MET A 42 -6.30 -4.30 8.72
N ALA A 43 -6.20 -4.00 10.01
CA ALA A 43 -7.08 -4.55 11.06
C ALA A 43 -8.56 -4.13 10.91
N ASP A 44 -8.83 -3.10 10.11
CA ASP A 44 -10.19 -2.55 9.96
C ASP A 44 -10.39 -2.07 8.53
N PRO A 45 -10.45 -2.99 7.56
CA PRO A 45 -10.48 -2.64 6.15
C PRO A 45 -11.81 -1.95 5.80
N GLN A 46 -11.75 -0.76 5.18
CA GLN A 46 -12.96 -0.08 4.72
C GLN A 46 -13.77 -1.01 3.79
N PRO A 47 -15.12 -0.98 3.81
CA PRO A 47 -15.94 -1.83 2.93
C PRO A 47 -15.59 -1.67 1.44
N LEU A 48 -15.21 -0.45 1.03
CA LEU A 48 -14.74 -0.15 -0.33
C LEU A 48 -13.44 -0.89 -0.67
N MET A 49 -12.55 -1.05 0.32
CA MET A 49 -11.30 -1.78 0.17
C MET A 49 -11.56 -3.28 -0.03
N GLN A 50 -12.52 -3.86 0.70
CA GLN A 50 -12.95 -5.24 0.49
C GLN A 50 -13.55 -5.44 -0.91
N LEU A 51 -14.38 -4.49 -1.37
CA LEU A 51 -14.96 -4.54 -2.71
C LEU A 51 -13.89 -4.42 -3.81
N ALA A 52 -12.93 -3.51 -3.64
CA ALA A 52 -11.80 -3.33 -4.55
C ALA A 52 -10.97 -4.62 -4.67
N PHE A 53 -10.73 -5.32 -3.55
CA PHE A 53 -10.03 -6.61 -3.58
C PHE A 53 -10.85 -7.70 -4.23
N ARG A 54 -12.17 -7.77 -4.01
CA ARG A 54 -13.01 -8.73 -4.73
C ARG A 54 -13.03 -8.48 -6.23
N ILE A 55 -13.03 -7.22 -6.66
CA ILE A 55 -12.93 -6.83 -8.07
C ILE A 55 -11.56 -7.21 -8.63
N ARG A 56 -10.47 -6.93 -7.89
CA ARG A 56 -9.12 -7.39 -8.24
C ARG A 56 -9.07 -8.90 -8.38
N ASP A 57 -9.59 -9.66 -7.40
CA ASP A 57 -9.62 -11.12 -7.41
C ASP A 57 -10.44 -11.69 -8.56
N ALA A 58 -11.56 -11.04 -8.92
CA ALA A 58 -12.35 -11.43 -10.07
C ALA A 58 -11.58 -11.22 -11.39
N ILE A 59 -10.91 -10.08 -11.54
CA ILE A 59 -10.07 -9.78 -12.71
C ILE A 59 -8.86 -10.72 -12.76
N SER A 60 -8.19 -10.94 -11.63
CA SER A 60 -7.00 -11.77 -11.51
C SER A 60 -7.31 -13.27 -11.71
N SER A 61 -8.54 -13.71 -11.38
CA SER A 61 -9.04 -15.06 -11.69
C SER A 61 -9.18 -15.34 -13.19
N CYS A 62 -9.37 -14.32 -14.04
CA CYS A 62 -9.33 -14.46 -15.51
C CYS A 62 -7.90 -14.59 -16.05
N PHE A 63 -6.88 -14.31 -15.24
CA PHE A 63 -5.46 -14.33 -15.62
C PHE A 63 -4.62 -15.36 -14.85
N GLY A 64 -5.24 -16.28 -14.11
CA GLY A 64 -4.54 -17.37 -13.41
C GLY A 64 -3.81 -16.97 -12.13
N VAL A 65 -4.16 -15.82 -11.54
CA VAL A 65 -3.54 -15.30 -10.32
C VAL A 65 -4.24 -15.88 -9.08
N LYS A 66 -3.46 -16.18 -8.03
CA LYS A 66 -3.97 -16.72 -6.75
C LYS A 66 -5.04 -15.80 -6.16
N LYS A 67 -6.20 -16.36 -5.85
CA LYS A 67 -7.30 -15.68 -5.14
C LYS A 67 -6.84 -15.23 -3.75
N ILE A 68 -7.12 -13.98 -3.38
CA ILE A 68 -6.96 -13.53 -2.00
C ILE A 68 -8.18 -14.02 -1.20
N GLY A 69 -7.93 -14.87 -0.20
CA GLY A 69 -8.94 -15.30 0.76
C GLY A 69 -9.29 -14.26 1.83
N GLY A 70 -9.31 -12.96 1.49
CA GLY A 70 -9.50 -11.85 2.42
C GLY A 70 -8.31 -11.63 3.38
N PHE A 71 -8.31 -10.47 4.05
CA PHE A 71 -7.34 -10.15 5.11
C PHE A 71 -7.49 -11.15 6.24
N SER A 72 -6.46 -11.95 6.51
CA SER A 72 -6.52 -12.98 7.54
C SER A 72 -6.74 -12.41 8.95
N GLY A 73 -6.65 -11.09 9.15
CA GLY A 73 -6.73 -10.44 10.47
C GLY A 73 -5.63 -10.91 11.43
N LYS A 74 -4.65 -11.68 10.94
CA LYS A 74 -3.53 -12.19 11.73
C LYS A 74 -2.59 -11.02 12.00
N THR A 75 -2.35 -10.76 13.28
CA THR A 75 -1.31 -9.84 13.72
C THR A 75 0.04 -10.38 13.23
N VAL A 76 0.56 -9.79 12.16
CA VAL A 76 1.88 -10.15 11.64
C VAL A 76 2.92 -9.41 12.48
N THR A 77 3.59 -10.13 13.37
CA THR A 77 4.55 -9.55 14.33
C THR A 77 5.98 -9.54 13.81
N ASN A 78 6.29 -10.38 12.82
CA ASN A 78 7.58 -10.42 12.15
C ASN A 78 7.39 -10.62 10.65
N VAL A 79 8.12 -9.85 9.85
CA VAL A 79 8.10 -9.87 8.39
C VAL A 79 9.51 -9.66 7.90
N GLU A 80 9.94 -10.44 6.92
CA GLU A 80 11.23 -10.33 6.26
C GLU A 80 11.06 -10.09 4.75
N PRO A 81 12.06 -9.49 4.07
CA PRO A 81 12.04 -9.42 2.61
C PRO A 81 11.90 -10.81 1.98
N GLY A 82 11.00 -10.96 1.02
CA GLY A 82 10.61 -12.24 0.44
C GLY A 82 9.29 -12.81 0.99
N ASP A 83 8.86 -12.38 2.17
CA ASP A 83 7.55 -12.72 2.69
C ASP A 83 6.44 -12.08 1.87
N HIS A 84 5.21 -12.56 2.08
CA HIS A 84 4.02 -11.97 1.49
C HIS A 84 3.08 -11.44 2.57
N LEU A 85 2.70 -10.18 2.44
CA LEU A 85 1.59 -9.59 3.17
C LEU A 85 0.37 -9.57 2.26
N ASP A 86 -0.54 -10.51 2.54
CA ASP A 86 -1.67 -10.87 1.68
C ASP A 86 -1.21 -11.29 0.28
N PHE A 87 -1.25 -10.40 -0.70
CA PHE A 87 -0.76 -10.65 -2.05
C PHE A 87 0.49 -9.86 -2.40
N PHE A 88 0.87 -8.89 -1.57
CA PHE A 88 2.03 -8.09 -1.84
C PHE A 88 3.29 -8.83 -1.39
N LEU A 89 4.28 -8.90 -2.28
CA LEU A 89 5.64 -9.27 -1.94
C LEU A 89 6.27 -8.16 -1.09
N VAL A 90 6.86 -8.53 0.03
CA VAL A 90 7.69 -7.64 0.83
C VAL A 90 9.06 -7.53 0.17
N GLU A 91 9.31 -6.41 -0.49
CA GLU A 91 10.60 -6.14 -1.16
C GLU A 91 11.62 -5.54 -0.19
N TYR A 92 11.15 -4.83 0.83
CA TYR A 92 12.01 -4.19 1.80
C TYR A 92 11.25 -3.90 3.10
N ILE A 93 11.94 -4.06 4.22
CA ILE A 93 11.43 -3.64 5.53
C ILE A 93 12.60 -3.21 6.42
N ASP A 94 12.45 -2.07 7.09
CA ASP A 94 13.31 -1.64 8.18
C ASP A 94 12.50 -0.82 9.21
N GLN A 95 13.20 -0.08 10.09
CA GLN A 95 12.57 0.77 11.11
C GLN A 95 11.82 1.99 10.55
N THR A 96 12.09 2.36 9.29
CA THR A 96 11.67 3.61 8.65
C THR A 96 10.78 3.41 7.43
N ALA A 97 10.84 2.24 6.78
CA ALA A 97 10.03 1.92 5.61
C ALA A 97 9.63 0.45 5.53
N LEU A 98 8.42 0.20 5.03
CA LEU A 98 7.93 -1.08 4.53
C LEU A 98 7.57 -0.90 3.06
N VAL A 99 8.14 -1.72 2.17
CA VAL A 99 7.89 -1.68 0.74
C VAL A 99 7.26 -2.98 0.29
N LEU A 100 6.09 -2.82 -0.31
CA LEU A 100 5.21 -3.87 -0.79
C LEU A 100 5.08 -3.74 -2.30
N THR A 101 5.22 -4.83 -3.05
CA THR A 101 5.00 -4.81 -4.50
C THR A 101 4.07 -5.91 -4.96
N GLU A 102 3.47 -5.67 -6.10
CA GLU A 102 2.83 -6.72 -6.89
C GLU A 102 3.22 -6.51 -8.35
N ARG A 103 3.61 -7.61 -9.01
CA ARG A 103 4.06 -7.63 -10.41
C ARG A 103 3.06 -8.42 -11.23
N ASP A 104 2.33 -7.73 -12.11
CA ASP A 104 1.29 -8.34 -12.93
C ASP A 104 1.56 -8.05 -14.42
N ARG A 105 0.89 -8.80 -15.30
CA ARG A 105 1.02 -8.67 -16.76
C ARG A 105 0.63 -7.29 -17.27
N HIS A 106 -0.24 -6.59 -16.55
CA HIS A 106 -0.82 -5.32 -17.00
C HIS A 106 -0.22 -4.09 -16.31
N LEU A 107 0.31 -4.26 -15.10
CA LEU A 107 1.02 -3.23 -14.36
C LEU A 107 1.91 -3.83 -13.26
N ASP A 108 2.92 -3.07 -12.88
CA ASP A 108 3.66 -3.23 -11.64
C ASP A 108 3.23 -2.15 -10.66
N VAL A 109 2.93 -2.53 -9.42
CA VAL A 109 2.60 -1.60 -8.33
C VAL A 109 3.59 -1.76 -7.19
N MET A 110 3.96 -0.63 -6.57
CA MET A 110 4.70 -0.57 -5.33
C MET A 110 4.01 0.38 -4.37
N THR A 111 3.77 -0.09 -3.16
CA THR A 111 3.30 0.70 -2.03
C THR A 111 4.40 0.76 -0.99
N CYS A 112 4.85 1.97 -0.66
CA CYS A 112 5.81 2.24 0.40
C CYS A 112 5.07 2.90 1.57
N ILE A 113 5.14 2.29 2.74
CA ILE A 113 4.75 2.93 4.00
C ILE A 113 6.04 3.40 4.65
N SER A 114 6.21 4.72 4.78
CA SER A 114 7.39 5.30 5.42
C SER A 114 7.01 6.07 6.67
N CYS A 115 7.80 5.93 7.72
CA CYS A 115 7.64 6.60 9.00
C CYS A 115 8.86 7.49 9.27
N ASP A 116 8.61 8.76 9.57
CA ASP A 116 9.63 9.74 9.98
C ASP A 116 9.11 10.50 11.21
N GLY A 117 9.62 10.12 12.39
CA GLY A 117 9.07 10.55 13.67
C GLY A 117 7.57 10.21 13.77
N PRO A 118 6.69 11.19 14.07
CA PRO A 118 5.24 10.97 14.08
C PRO A 118 4.60 10.96 12.69
N THR A 119 5.34 11.30 11.63
CA THR A 119 4.80 11.40 10.28
C THR A 119 4.76 10.03 9.64
N VAL A 120 3.58 9.59 9.21
CA VAL A 120 3.42 8.39 8.38
C VAL A 120 2.99 8.80 6.99
N SER A 121 3.69 8.27 6.00
CA SER A 121 3.36 8.46 4.58
C SER A 121 3.06 7.12 3.93
N ILE A 122 2.04 7.09 3.10
CA ILE A 122 1.73 5.98 2.19
C ILE A 122 1.94 6.50 0.77
N THR A 123 2.91 5.91 0.08
CA THR A 123 3.27 6.27 -1.29
C THR A 123 3.02 5.09 -2.21
N SER A 124 2.25 5.29 -3.27
CA SER A 124 1.99 4.31 -4.30
C SER A 124 2.57 4.76 -5.63
N SER A 125 3.36 3.89 -6.25
CA SER A 125 3.96 4.10 -7.56
C SER A 125 3.60 2.94 -8.48
N VAL A 126 3.24 3.24 -9.74
CA VAL A 126 2.81 2.24 -10.72
C VAL A 126 3.48 2.45 -12.06
N ARG A 127 3.87 1.34 -12.68
CA ARG A 127 4.23 1.27 -14.10
C ARG A 127 3.24 0.39 -14.84
N ILE A 128 2.67 0.91 -15.92
CA ILE A 128 1.66 0.23 -16.72
C ILE A 128 2.32 -0.40 -17.93
N HIS A 129 1.99 -1.66 -18.21
CA HIS A 129 2.59 -2.43 -19.31
C HIS A 129 1.77 -2.40 -20.60
N ASN A 130 0.45 -2.21 -20.51
CA ASN A 130 -0.45 -2.30 -21.67
C ASN A 130 -1.72 -1.44 -21.53
N TRP A 131 -2.52 -1.40 -22.61
CA TRP A 131 -3.76 -0.60 -22.67
C TRP A 131 -4.79 -1.04 -21.61
N PHE A 132 -4.83 -2.33 -21.27
CA PHE A 132 -5.73 -2.83 -20.24
C PHE A 132 -5.36 -2.26 -18.87
N GLY A 133 -4.08 -2.22 -18.53
CA GLY A 133 -3.59 -1.56 -17.31
C GLY A 133 -3.90 -0.06 -17.30
N ARG A 134 -3.87 0.62 -18.44
CA ARG A 134 -4.27 2.05 -18.54
C ARG A 134 -5.74 2.23 -18.21
N ALA A 135 -6.63 1.41 -18.79
CA ALA A 135 -8.05 1.46 -18.50
C ALA A 135 -8.36 1.10 -17.04
N TYR A 136 -7.69 0.08 -16.50
CA TYR A 136 -7.80 -0.36 -15.11
C TYR A 136 -7.39 0.72 -14.11
N MET A 137 -6.31 1.46 -14.40
CA MET A 137 -5.79 2.49 -13.50
C MET A 137 -6.68 3.74 -13.38
N ILE A 138 -7.62 3.99 -14.31
CA ILE A 138 -8.54 5.13 -14.21
C ILE A 138 -9.42 5.04 -12.94
N PRO A 139 -10.27 4.01 -12.78
CA PRO A 139 -11.08 3.88 -11.56
C PRO A 139 -10.21 3.55 -10.34
N VAL A 140 -9.17 2.73 -10.49
CA VAL A 140 -8.33 2.28 -9.37
C VAL A 140 -7.53 3.42 -8.78
N GLY A 141 -6.91 4.26 -9.62
CA GLY A 141 -6.12 5.41 -9.16
C GLY A 141 -6.96 6.44 -8.42
N ILE A 142 -8.24 6.60 -8.77
CA ILE A 142 -9.19 7.45 -8.04
C ILE A 142 -9.54 6.79 -6.70
N ALA A 143 -10.03 5.55 -6.71
CA ALA A 143 -10.43 4.86 -5.48
C ALA A 143 -9.28 4.75 -4.46
N HIS A 144 -8.06 4.47 -4.94
CA HIS A 144 -6.86 4.40 -4.12
C HIS A 144 -6.65 5.68 -3.30
N LYS A 145 -6.77 6.86 -3.91
CA LYS A 145 -6.56 8.14 -3.21
C LYS A 145 -7.49 8.29 -2.01
N TRP A 146 -8.76 7.94 -2.19
CA TRP A 146 -9.78 8.03 -1.13
C TRP A 146 -9.56 7.00 -0.03
N ILE A 147 -9.18 5.77 -0.41
CA ILE A 147 -8.87 4.70 0.53
C ILE A 147 -7.69 5.10 1.40
N VAL A 148 -6.56 5.52 0.80
CA VAL A 148 -5.36 5.93 1.54
C VAL A 148 -5.66 7.09 2.48
N HIS A 149 -6.37 8.12 2.02
CA HIS A 149 -6.75 9.25 2.86
C HIS A 149 -7.58 8.83 4.07
N GLY A 150 -8.60 7.99 3.85
CA GLY A 150 -9.44 7.48 4.92
C GLY A 150 -8.67 6.57 5.89
N THR A 151 -7.74 5.76 5.39
CA THR A 151 -6.86 4.91 6.20
C THR A 151 -5.96 5.73 7.10
N LEU A 152 -5.28 6.76 6.56
CA LEU A 152 -4.42 7.66 7.34
C LEU A 152 -5.21 8.40 8.44
N LYS A 153 -6.39 8.94 8.11
CA LYS A 153 -7.25 9.60 9.11
C LYS A 153 -7.65 8.66 10.25
N ARG A 154 -8.03 7.43 9.93
CA ARG A 154 -8.44 6.44 10.93
C ARG A 154 -7.25 5.98 11.78
N LEU A 155 -6.07 5.85 11.18
CA LEU A 155 -4.84 5.56 11.91
C LEU A 155 -4.58 6.65 12.97
N ALA A 156 -4.63 7.92 12.58
CA ALA A 156 -4.50 9.04 13.50
C ALA A 156 -5.56 9.00 14.61
N SER A 157 -6.84 8.78 14.27
CA SER A 157 -7.92 8.70 15.27
C SER A 157 -7.79 7.52 16.24
N LYS A 158 -7.30 6.35 15.79
CA LYS A 158 -7.13 5.17 16.66
C LYS A 158 -5.98 5.31 17.65
N LEU A 159 -4.95 6.06 17.27
CA LEU A 159 -3.78 6.32 18.10
C LEU A 159 -3.95 7.54 19.00
N SER A 160 -5.04 8.31 18.81
CA SER A 160 -5.39 9.38 19.75
C SER A 160 -5.79 8.79 21.09
N PRO A 161 -5.38 9.40 22.21
CA PRO A 161 -5.84 8.98 23.53
C PRO A 161 -7.37 9.04 23.59
N LYS A 162 -8.00 7.99 24.11
CA LYS A 162 -9.44 8.01 24.41
C LYS A 162 -9.64 8.94 25.61
N THR A 163 -10.30 10.07 25.38
CA THR A 163 -10.87 10.93 26.44
C THR A 163 -11.91 10.19 27.25
#